data_AF-Q2L5T8-F1
#
_entry.id   AF-Q2L5T8-F1
#
_cell.length_a   1.000
_cell.length_b   1.000
_cell.length_c   1.000
_cell.angle_alpha   90.00
_cell.angle_beta   90.00
_cell.angle_gamma   90.00
#
_symmetry.space_group_name_H-M   'P 1'
#
loop_
_entity.id
_entity.type
_entity.pdbx_description
1 polymer ?
#
loop_
_entity_poly.entity_id
_entity_poly.type
_entity_poly.pdbx_seq_one_letter_code
_entity_poly.pdbx_strand_id
1 'polypeptide(L)'
;MNIYNLKKEMKNIIYSDSSLSKNSIRDRNSALNKIFENFNNLDDVSVITKDKILDNLNSIKFKTKLSAGVNAIRFLKEHNLDVDFPSEDELKEIIKNKKKNNRKPTAEKNLIDIERKVNRVRKKNYRLAYKLMLESGLRVHEVAALKKDDFSFDKNLITINLREAKGNKLCSIELENKYLSKNISEFIETKSEDERVFPHMRYLQEQATKIGIKCHDLRRGFAKRTYKEELENDSPRR
;
A
#
# COMPACT_ATOMS: atom_id res chain seq x y z
N MET A 1 -25.05 0.72 -28.30
CA MET A 1 -24.31 -0.29 -27.50
C MET A 1 -25.19 -0.67 -26.31
N ASN A 2 -25.20 -1.93 -25.83
CA ASN A 2 -25.92 -2.26 -24.58
C ASN A 2 -24.99 -2.12 -23.36
N ILE A 3 -25.58 -1.96 -22.16
CA ILE A 3 -24.80 -1.65 -20.94
C ILE A 3 -23.85 -2.80 -20.55
N TYR A 4 -24.23 -4.04 -20.85
CA TYR A 4 -23.36 -5.19 -20.66
C TYR A 4 -22.07 -5.06 -21.48
N ASN A 5 -22.18 -4.74 -22.78
CA ASN A 5 -21.04 -4.55 -23.66
C ASN A 5 -20.20 -3.34 -23.25
N LEU A 6 -20.83 -2.23 -22.84
CA LEU A 6 -20.11 -1.05 -22.35
C LEU A 6 -19.25 -1.39 -21.13
N LYS A 7 -19.81 -2.11 -20.14
CA LYS A 7 -19.04 -2.55 -18.98
C LYS A 7 -17.91 -3.50 -19.34
N LYS A 8 -18.14 -4.38 -20.32
CA LYS A 8 -17.11 -5.30 -20.80
C LYS A 8 -15.96 -4.53 -21.44
N GLU A 9 -16.26 -3.51 -22.25
CA GLU A 9 -15.26 -2.62 -22.84
C GLU A 9 -14.48 -1.84 -21.77
N MET A 10 -15.16 -1.19 -20.83
CA MET A 10 -14.53 -0.50 -19.71
C MET A 10 -13.60 -1.41 -18.90
N LYS A 11 -14.03 -2.67 -18.66
CA LYS A 11 -13.19 -3.66 -18.00
C LYS A 11 -11.98 -4.01 -18.84
N ASN A 12 -12.16 -4.27 -20.13
CA ASN A 12 -11.06 -4.59 -21.04
C ASN A 12 -10.01 -3.48 -21.03
N ILE A 13 -10.41 -2.22 -21.14
CA ILE A 13 -9.54 -1.04 -21.04
C ILE A 13 -8.70 -1.09 -19.76
N ILE A 14 -9.34 -1.31 -18.60
CA ILE A 14 -8.65 -1.38 -17.31
C ILE A 14 -7.67 -2.56 -17.25
N TYR A 15 -8.04 -3.72 -17.80
CA TYR A 15 -7.20 -4.93 -17.78
C TYR A 15 -6.06 -4.91 -18.79
N SER A 16 -6.21 -4.21 -19.91
CA SER A 16 -5.22 -4.12 -20.97
C SER A 16 -4.14 -3.07 -20.72
N ASP A 17 -4.36 -2.14 -19.77
CA ASP A 17 -3.39 -1.08 -19.49
C ASP A 17 -2.19 -1.61 -18.67
N SER A 18 -1.05 -1.72 -19.35
CA SER A 18 0.22 -2.19 -18.78
C SER A 18 0.83 -1.23 -17.74
N SER A 19 0.39 0.04 -17.70
CA SER A 19 0.84 1.01 -16.69
C SER A 19 0.23 0.74 -15.31
N LEU A 20 -0.83 -0.07 -15.24
CA LEU A 20 -1.56 -0.33 -14.00
C LEU A 20 -1.02 -1.55 -13.26
N SER A 21 -0.76 -1.37 -11.97
CA SER A 21 -0.48 -2.51 -11.08
C SER A 21 -1.72 -3.41 -10.93
N LYS A 22 -1.53 -4.69 -10.63
CA LYS A 22 -2.62 -5.65 -10.32
C LYS A 22 -3.59 -5.13 -9.27
N ASN A 23 -3.10 -4.41 -8.25
CA ASN A 23 -3.95 -3.79 -7.23
C ASN A 23 -4.75 -2.62 -7.79
N SER A 24 -4.14 -1.77 -8.62
CA SER A 24 -4.80 -0.65 -9.27
C SER A 24 -5.91 -1.11 -10.22
N ILE A 25 -5.67 -2.18 -10.98
CA ILE A 25 -6.68 -2.85 -11.83
C ILE A 25 -7.86 -3.31 -10.97
N ARG A 26 -7.59 -4.06 -9.89
CA ARG A 26 -8.62 -4.57 -8.98
C ARG A 26 -9.43 -3.44 -8.35
N ASP A 27 -8.78 -2.40 -7.85
CA ASP A 27 -9.43 -1.29 -7.16
C ASP A 27 -10.32 -0.49 -8.14
N ARG A 28 -9.83 -0.21 -9.36
CA ARG A 28 -10.64 0.45 -10.41
C ARG A 28 -11.82 -0.41 -10.85
N ASN A 29 -11.63 -1.71 -11.08
CA ASN A 29 -12.72 -2.60 -11.45
C ASN A 29 -13.77 -2.71 -10.33
N SER A 30 -13.33 -2.79 -9.06
CA SER A 30 -14.24 -2.76 -7.92
C SER A 30 -15.02 -1.44 -7.85
N ALA A 31 -14.39 -0.31 -8.16
CA ALA A 31 -15.05 0.99 -8.17
C ALA A 31 -16.05 1.09 -9.33
N LEU A 32 -15.66 0.63 -10.52
CA LEU A 32 -16.50 0.55 -11.71
C LEU A 32 -17.79 -0.24 -11.46
N ASN A 33 -17.67 -1.45 -10.91
CA ASN A 33 -18.86 -2.27 -10.60
C ASN A 33 -19.79 -1.56 -9.62
N LYS A 34 -19.26 -0.76 -8.69
CA LYS A 34 -20.07 0.00 -7.73
C LYS A 34 -20.74 1.22 -8.34
N ILE A 35 -20.03 1.97 -9.19
CA ILE A 35 -20.58 3.16 -9.86
C ILE A 35 -21.71 2.75 -10.81
N PHE A 36 -21.57 1.62 -11.49
CA PHE A 36 -22.55 1.22 -12.49
C PHE A 36 -23.54 0.15 -12.00
N GLU A 37 -23.56 -0.15 -10.69
CA GLU A 37 -24.42 -1.21 -10.12
C GLU A 37 -25.91 -0.98 -10.46
N ASN A 38 -26.36 0.26 -10.37
CA ASN A 38 -27.74 0.66 -10.63
C ASN A 38 -28.13 0.63 -12.13
N PHE A 39 -27.16 0.44 -13.03
CA PHE A 39 -27.40 0.31 -14.46
C PHE A 39 -27.41 -1.15 -14.94
N ASN A 40 -27.21 -2.13 -14.06
CA ASN A 40 -27.07 -3.55 -14.44
C ASN A 40 -28.28 -4.12 -15.20
N ASN A 41 -29.48 -3.60 -14.93
CA ASN A 41 -30.74 -4.13 -15.48
C ASN A 41 -31.29 -3.26 -16.62
N LEU A 42 -30.49 -2.33 -17.13
CA LEU A 42 -30.89 -1.43 -18.21
C LEU A 42 -30.21 -1.90 -19.50
N ASP A 43 -30.97 -1.92 -20.59
CA ASP A 43 -30.47 -2.37 -21.89
C ASP A 43 -29.88 -1.25 -22.74
N ASP A 44 -30.27 0.00 -22.47
CA ASP A 44 -29.89 1.17 -23.26
C ASP A 44 -28.81 2.02 -22.55
N VAL A 45 -27.68 2.22 -23.23
CA VAL A 45 -26.55 3.04 -22.78
C VAL A 45 -26.90 4.53 -22.76
N SER A 46 -27.84 5.00 -23.59
CA SER A 46 -28.28 6.41 -23.60
C SER A 46 -28.81 6.88 -22.24
N VAL A 47 -29.26 5.92 -21.43
CA VAL A 47 -29.80 6.14 -20.10
C VAL A 47 -28.69 6.47 -19.08
N ILE A 48 -27.42 6.19 -19.40
CA ILE A 48 -26.25 6.52 -18.59
C ILE A 48 -25.83 7.96 -18.90
N THR A 49 -26.42 8.91 -18.17
CA THR A 49 -26.07 10.33 -18.23
C THR A 49 -25.05 10.68 -17.14
N LYS A 50 -24.34 11.80 -17.32
CA LYS A 50 -23.42 12.32 -16.29
C LYS A 50 -24.08 12.47 -14.92
N ASP A 51 -25.34 12.91 -14.88
CA ASP A 51 -26.06 13.17 -13.63
C ASP A 51 -26.29 11.87 -12.85
N LYS A 52 -26.64 10.78 -13.53
CA LYS A 52 -26.80 9.48 -12.86
C LYS A 52 -25.47 8.89 -12.39
N ILE A 53 -24.39 9.17 -13.11
CA ILE A 53 -23.03 8.80 -12.64
C ILE A 53 -22.71 9.59 -11.36
N LEU A 54 -23.01 10.88 -11.31
CA LEU A 54 -22.83 11.73 -10.12
C LEU A 54 -23.70 11.26 -8.95
N ASP A 55 -24.95 10.89 -9.19
CA ASP A 55 -25.84 10.32 -8.17
C ASP A 55 -25.29 9.02 -7.58
N ASN A 56 -24.83 8.11 -8.43
CA ASN A 56 -24.23 6.85 -7.98
C ASN A 56 -22.93 7.11 -7.20
N LEU A 57 -22.09 8.06 -7.62
CA LEU A 57 -20.92 8.48 -6.84
C LEU A 57 -21.33 9.07 -5.48
N ASN A 58 -22.34 9.93 -5.43
CA ASN A 58 -22.84 10.56 -4.21
C ASN A 58 -23.37 9.53 -3.20
N SER A 59 -24.00 8.46 -3.69
CA SER A 59 -24.48 7.35 -2.87
C SER A 59 -23.36 6.60 -2.12
N ILE A 60 -22.10 6.69 -2.59
CA ILE A 60 -20.98 5.98 -1.97
C ILE A 60 -20.73 6.54 -0.57
N LYS A 61 -21.04 5.74 0.46
CA LYS A 61 -20.92 6.14 1.87
C LYS A 61 -19.53 6.68 2.25
N PHE A 62 -18.47 6.00 1.84
CA PHE A 62 -17.12 6.28 2.33
C PHE A 62 -16.33 7.17 1.36
N LYS A 63 -15.84 8.34 1.82
CA LYS A 63 -14.97 9.25 1.04
C LYS A 63 -13.80 8.55 0.30
N THR A 64 -13.13 7.60 0.92
CA THR A 64 -12.04 6.85 0.26
C THR A 64 -12.53 6.00 -0.92
N LYS A 65 -13.72 5.41 -0.81
CA LYS A 65 -14.35 4.65 -1.90
C LYS A 65 -14.86 5.60 -3.00
N LEU A 66 -15.39 6.76 -2.61
CA LEU A 66 -15.77 7.82 -3.55
C LEU A 66 -14.55 8.27 -4.38
N SER A 67 -13.42 8.58 -3.73
CA SER A 67 -12.20 8.96 -4.44
C SER A 67 -11.71 7.87 -5.40
N ALA A 68 -11.82 6.59 -5.02
CA ALA A 68 -11.50 5.48 -5.93
C ALA A 68 -12.45 5.44 -7.14
N GLY A 69 -13.74 5.69 -6.93
CA GLY A 69 -14.73 5.82 -8.01
C GLY A 69 -14.41 6.97 -8.96
N VAL A 70 -14.17 8.17 -8.43
CA VAL A 70 -13.78 9.33 -9.24
C VAL A 70 -12.52 9.06 -10.05
N ASN A 71 -11.51 8.43 -9.46
CA ASN A 71 -10.28 8.08 -10.19
C ASN A 71 -10.51 7.01 -11.27
N ALA A 72 -11.50 6.13 -11.12
CA ALA A 72 -11.89 5.20 -12.17
C ALA A 72 -12.59 5.93 -13.33
N ILE A 73 -13.46 6.90 -13.04
CA ILE A 73 -14.10 7.74 -14.07
C ILE A 73 -13.06 8.59 -14.82
N ARG A 74 -12.14 9.25 -14.11
CA ARG A 74 -11.05 10.02 -14.73
C ARG A 74 -10.24 9.17 -15.70
N PHE A 75 -9.88 7.96 -15.26
CA PHE A 75 -9.16 7.00 -16.09
C PHE A 75 -9.96 6.64 -17.36
N LEU A 76 -11.24 6.28 -17.22
CA LEU A 76 -12.07 5.89 -18.37
C LEU A 76 -12.32 7.04 -19.35
N LYS A 77 -12.35 8.28 -18.87
CA LYS A 77 -12.53 9.49 -19.70
C LYS A 77 -11.37 9.73 -20.67
N GLU A 78 -10.18 9.20 -20.37
CA GLU A 78 -9.02 9.24 -21.28
C GLU A 78 -9.17 8.27 -22.47
N HIS A 79 -10.18 7.40 -22.44
CA HIS A 79 -10.50 6.48 -23.52
C HIS A 79 -11.80 6.92 -24.19
N ASN A 80 -11.82 6.95 -25.53
CA ASN A 80 -12.93 7.44 -26.38
C ASN A 80 -14.19 6.56 -26.28
N LEU A 81 -14.81 6.51 -25.11
CA LEU A 81 -16.06 5.81 -24.83
C LEU A 81 -17.24 6.72 -25.14
N ASP A 82 -18.28 6.15 -25.73
CA ASP A 82 -19.57 6.81 -26.02
C ASP A 82 -20.42 6.90 -24.73
N VAL A 83 -19.92 7.67 -23.76
CA VAL A 83 -20.54 7.90 -22.45
C VAL A 83 -20.36 9.35 -22.05
N ASP A 84 -21.45 10.00 -21.64
CA ASP A 84 -21.43 11.34 -21.07
C ASP A 84 -20.85 11.31 -19.65
N PHE A 85 -19.52 11.37 -19.54
CA PHE A 85 -18.84 11.41 -18.24
C PHE A 85 -18.86 12.81 -17.62
N PRO A 86 -18.97 12.90 -16.27
CA PRO A 86 -18.85 14.17 -15.58
C PRO A 86 -17.55 14.94 -15.90
N SER A 87 -17.64 16.26 -15.83
CA SER A 87 -16.51 17.19 -15.91
C SER A 87 -15.59 17.05 -14.69
N GLU A 88 -14.34 17.52 -14.85
CA GLU A 88 -13.37 17.46 -13.75
C GLU A 88 -13.79 18.34 -12.55
N ASP A 89 -14.52 19.42 -12.78
CA ASP A 89 -15.01 20.29 -11.72
C ASP A 89 -16.15 19.63 -10.92
N GLU A 90 -17.12 19.00 -11.60
CA GLU A 90 -18.17 18.20 -10.94
C GLU A 90 -17.55 17.07 -10.07
N LEU A 91 -16.51 16.39 -10.59
CA LEU A 91 -15.77 15.35 -9.87
C LEU A 91 -14.95 15.87 -8.68
N LYS A 92 -14.45 17.11 -8.74
CA LYS A 92 -13.77 17.74 -7.59
C LYS A 92 -14.77 18.14 -6.51
N GLU A 93 -15.90 18.72 -6.90
CA GLU A 93 -16.93 19.17 -5.97
C GLU A 93 -17.51 18.02 -5.15
N ILE A 94 -17.81 16.89 -5.78
CA ILE A 94 -18.36 15.72 -5.07
C ILE A 94 -17.41 15.19 -3.98
N ILE A 95 -16.09 15.18 -4.26
CA ILE A 95 -15.07 14.78 -3.28
C ILE A 95 -14.98 15.82 -2.16
N LYS A 96 -15.01 17.11 -2.50
CA LYS A 96 -14.93 18.22 -1.54
C LYS A 96 -16.09 18.16 -0.55
N ASN A 97 -17.32 18.00 -1.05
CA ASN A 97 -18.55 18.00 -0.28
C ASN A 97 -18.72 16.73 0.58
N LYS A 98 -18.02 15.64 0.26
CA LYS A 98 -18.05 14.42 1.08
C LYS A 98 -17.31 14.62 2.41
N LYS A 99 -18.04 14.50 3.53
CA LYS A 99 -17.45 14.47 4.88
C LYS A 99 -16.39 13.37 4.99
N LYS A 100 -15.26 13.67 5.66
CA LYS A 100 -14.26 12.65 5.99
C LYS A 100 -14.93 11.61 6.88
N ASN A 101 -14.69 10.32 6.58
CA ASN A 101 -15.15 9.28 7.48
C ASN A 101 -14.29 9.34 8.74
N ASN A 102 -14.90 9.68 9.88
CA ASN A 102 -14.24 9.57 11.18
C ASN A 102 -14.10 8.08 11.51
N ARG A 103 -13.02 7.44 11.03
CA ARG A 103 -12.61 6.15 11.57
C ARG A 103 -12.10 6.42 12.98
N LYS A 104 -12.62 5.69 13.97
CA LYS A 104 -11.96 5.62 15.27
C LYS A 104 -10.47 5.32 15.03
N PRO A 105 -9.55 6.07 15.65
CA PRO A 105 -8.14 5.72 15.59
C PRO A 105 -7.99 4.23 15.92
N THR A 106 -7.25 3.50 15.11
CA THR A 106 -6.93 2.12 15.46
C THR A 106 -6.23 2.16 16.81
N ALA A 107 -6.71 1.40 17.80
CA ALA A 107 -6.12 1.35 19.12
C ALA A 107 -4.60 1.24 19.00
N GLU A 108 -3.93 2.22 19.57
CA GLU A 108 -2.50 2.39 19.41
C GLU A 108 -1.79 1.24 20.13
N LYS A 109 -1.00 0.45 19.39
CA LYS A 109 -0.19 -0.58 20.00
C LYS A 109 1.07 0.05 20.58
N ASN A 110 1.36 -0.31 21.83
CA ASN A 110 2.58 0.09 22.51
C ASN A 110 3.80 -0.52 21.78
N LEU A 111 4.81 0.31 21.49
CA LEU A 111 6.05 -0.10 20.82
C LEU A 111 6.78 -1.19 21.60
N ILE A 112 6.84 -1.06 22.92
CA ILE A 112 7.50 -2.02 23.82
C ILE A 112 6.84 -3.40 23.68
N ASP A 113 5.51 -3.46 23.57
CA ASP A 113 4.80 -4.72 23.39
C ASP A 113 5.01 -5.33 22.00
N ILE A 114 5.12 -4.48 20.97
CA ILE A 114 5.48 -4.92 19.62
C ILE A 114 6.88 -5.54 19.62
N GLU A 115 7.86 -4.87 20.21
CA GLU A 115 9.24 -5.35 20.35
C GLU A 115 9.32 -6.68 21.09
N ARG A 116 8.66 -6.78 22.25
CA ARG A 116 8.56 -8.02 23.02
C ARG A 116 8.00 -9.17 22.18
N LYS A 117 6.93 -8.92 21.41
CA LYS A 117 6.33 -9.93 20.51
C LYS A 117 7.28 -10.34 19.40
N VAL A 118 7.98 -9.39 18.78
CA VAL A 118 8.98 -9.66 17.73
C VAL A 118 10.15 -10.49 18.29
N ASN A 119 10.65 -10.16 19.47
CA ASN A 119 11.76 -10.88 20.12
C ASN A 119 11.41 -12.34 20.43
N ARG A 120 10.13 -12.63 20.73
CA ARG A 120 9.61 -13.99 20.98
C ARG A 120 9.42 -14.84 19.73
N VAL A 121 9.56 -14.28 18.52
CA VAL A 121 9.45 -15.05 17.28
C VAL A 121 10.58 -16.08 17.20
N ARG A 122 10.23 -17.37 17.17
CA ARG A 122 11.19 -18.48 17.19
C ARG A 122 12.02 -18.59 15.91
N LYS A 123 11.36 -18.47 14.75
CA LYS A 123 12.00 -18.64 13.44
C LYS A 123 12.87 -17.41 13.12
N LYS A 124 14.19 -17.62 12.96
CA LYS A 124 15.20 -16.56 12.76
C LYS A 124 14.85 -15.63 11.59
N ASN A 125 14.45 -16.19 10.45
CA ASN A 125 14.10 -15.43 9.24
C ASN A 125 12.93 -14.43 9.46
N TYR A 126 11.85 -14.85 10.12
CA TYR A 126 10.74 -13.95 10.46
C TYR A 126 11.16 -12.90 11.49
N ARG A 127 11.91 -13.31 12.53
CA ARG A 127 12.37 -12.39 13.57
C ARG A 127 13.27 -11.29 13.00
N LEU A 128 14.23 -11.65 12.15
CA LEU A 128 15.12 -10.69 11.49
C LEU A 128 14.36 -9.76 10.55
N ALA A 129 13.42 -10.28 9.75
CA ALA A 129 12.58 -9.45 8.88
C ALA A 129 11.80 -8.40 9.67
N TYR A 130 11.18 -8.79 10.80
CA TYR A 130 10.41 -7.85 11.61
C TYR A 130 11.26 -6.84 12.35
N LYS A 131 12.42 -7.26 12.90
CA LYS A 131 13.38 -6.32 13.48
C LYS A 131 13.87 -5.34 12.43
N LEU A 132 14.20 -5.81 11.23
CA LEU A 132 14.62 -4.92 10.16
C LEU A 132 13.54 -3.87 9.84
N MET A 133 12.27 -4.26 9.69
CA MET A 133 11.16 -3.30 9.49
C MET A 133 11.03 -2.30 10.64
N LEU A 134 11.26 -2.75 11.88
CA LEU A 134 11.17 -1.92 13.07
C LEU A 134 12.32 -0.90 13.18
N GLU A 135 13.51 -1.27 12.70
CA GLU A 135 14.72 -0.44 12.77
C GLU A 135 14.91 0.47 11.55
N SER A 136 14.24 0.19 10.43
CA SER A 136 14.42 0.95 9.17
C SER A 136 13.15 1.59 8.62
N GLY A 137 11.96 1.24 9.15
CA GLY A 137 10.69 1.72 8.61
C GLY A 137 10.30 1.14 7.25
N LEU A 138 11.05 0.15 6.74
CA LEU A 138 10.75 -0.54 5.49
C LEU A 138 9.35 -1.18 5.51
N ARG A 139 8.67 -1.15 4.37
CA ARG A 139 7.39 -1.83 4.16
C ARG A 139 7.63 -3.32 4.01
N VAL A 140 6.59 -4.10 4.32
CA VAL A 140 6.65 -5.56 4.20
C VAL A 140 6.97 -6.04 2.78
N HIS A 141 6.53 -5.34 1.73
CA HIS A 141 6.88 -5.71 0.36
C HIS A 141 8.33 -5.38 0.02
N GLU A 142 8.85 -4.24 0.50
CA GLU A 142 10.26 -3.86 0.33
C GLU A 142 11.16 -4.92 0.98
N VAL A 143 10.90 -5.29 2.24
CA VAL A 143 11.66 -6.34 2.93
C VAL A 143 11.52 -7.72 2.28
N ALA A 144 10.33 -8.08 1.81
CA ALA A 144 10.10 -9.38 1.18
C ALA A 144 10.73 -9.50 -0.23
N ALA A 145 11.18 -8.40 -0.82
CA ALA A 145 11.84 -8.38 -2.12
C ALA A 145 13.38 -8.44 -2.02
N LEU A 146 13.95 -8.21 -0.83
CA LEU A 146 15.39 -8.13 -0.63
C LEU A 146 16.11 -9.44 -0.97
N LYS A 147 17.16 -9.32 -1.79
CA LYS A 147 18.14 -10.35 -2.16
C LYS A 147 19.48 -10.09 -1.46
N LYS A 148 20.43 -11.02 -1.64
CA LYS A 148 21.77 -10.93 -1.04
C LYS A 148 22.49 -9.63 -1.41
N ASP A 149 22.56 -9.30 -2.70
CA ASP A 149 23.31 -8.13 -3.20
C ASP A 149 22.63 -6.79 -2.90
N ASP A 150 21.45 -6.80 -2.29
CA ASP A 150 20.81 -5.58 -1.81
C ASP A 150 21.45 -5.08 -0.51
N PHE A 151 22.26 -5.90 0.15
CA PHE A 151 22.91 -5.55 1.41
C PHE A 151 24.38 -5.24 1.24
N SER A 152 24.86 -4.24 1.97
CA SER A 152 26.27 -4.02 2.24
C SER A 152 26.46 -3.82 3.74
N PHE A 153 27.56 -4.35 4.27
CA PHE A 153 27.86 -4.31 5.71
C PHE A 153 29.24 -3.69 5.94
N ASP A 154 29.30 -2.68 6.79
CA ASP A 154 30.55 -2.15 7.33
C ASP A 154 30.44 -2.05 8.86
N LYS A 155 31.14 -2.93 9.57
CA LYS A 155 31.05 -3.07 11.04
C LYS A 155 29.60 -3.22 11.52
N ASN A 156 29.02 -2.17 12.09
CA ASN A 156 27.65 -2.14 12.60
C ASN A 156 26.66 -1.49 11.61
N LEU A 157 27.16 -0.87 10.55
CA LEU A 157 26.38 -0.19 9.53
C LEU A 157 25.87 -1.22 8.51
N ILE A 158 24.57 -1.12 8.22
CA ILE A 158 23.89 -1.88 7.19
C ILE A 158 23.40 -0.88 6.16
N THR A 159 23.80 -1.07 4.91
CA THR A 159 23.27 -0.32 3.76
C THR A 159 22.36 -1.24 2.97
N ILE A 160 21.14 -0.79 2.69
CA ILE A 160 20.12 -1.56 1.98
C ILE A 160 19.70 -0.81 0.72
N ASN A 161 20.03 -1.39 -0.43
CA ASN A 161 19.69 -0.86 -1.74
C ASN A 161 18.33 -1.41 -2.21
N LEU A 162 17.32 -0.55 -2.24
CA LEU A 162 15.98 -0.93 -2.70
C LEU A 162 15.88 -0.82 -4.23
N ARG A 163 15.81 -1.97 -4.91
CA ARG A 163 15.57 -2.03 -6.37
C ARG A 163 14.14 -1.62 -6.77
N GLU A 164 13.16 -1.91 -5.89
CA GLU A 164 11.73 -1.69 -6.13
C GLU A 164 11.07 -0.82 -5.04
N ALA A 165 11.64 0.35 -4.73
CA ALA A 165 10.93 1.28 -3.84
C ALA A 165 9.67 1.83 -4.52
N LYS A 166 8.71 2.32 -3.71
CA LYS A 166 7.45 2.89 -4.22
C LYS A 166 7.72 3.95 -5.31
N GLY A 167 7.23 3.69 -6.53
CA GLY A 167 7.43 4.56 -7.69
C GLY A 167 8.67 4.22 -8.54
N ASN A 168 9.22 3.01 -8.39
CA ASN A 168 10.42 2.51 -9.10
C ASN A 168 11.64 3.42 -8.93
N LYS A 169 11.76 4.07 -7.77
CA LYS A 169 12.94 4.87 -7.43
C LYS A 169 13.95 3.98 -6.72
N LEU A 170 15.20 4.04 -7.15
CA LEU A 170 16.30 3.49 -6.36
C LEU A 170 16.42 4.33 -5.09
N CYS A 171 16.42 3.65 -3.95
CA CYS A 171 16.56 4.29 -2.64
C CYS A 171 17.48 3.42 -1.80
N SER A 172 18.53 4.03 -1.27
CA SER A 172 19.38 3.38 -0.27
C SER A 172 18.96 3.83 1.12
N ILE A 173 18.98 2.91 2.06
CA ILE A 173 18.73 3.17 3.48
C ILE A 173 19.94 2.67 4.26
N GLU A 174 20.42 3.51 5.16
CA GLU A 174 21.48 3.17 6.09
C GLU A 174 20.91 3.05 7.50
N LEU A 175 21.31 1.99 8.21
CA LEU A 175 21.00 1.83 9.63
C LEU A 175 22.20 1.26 10.38
N GLU A 176 22.52 1.85 11.52
CA GLU A 176 23.53 1.31 12.42
C GLU A 176 22.87 0.41 13.46
N ASN A 177 23.16 -0.89 13.41
CA ASN A 177 22.63 -1.85 14.38
C ASN A 177 23.52 -3.09 14.47
N LYS A 178 24.34 -3.18 15.52
CA LYS A 178 25.27 -4.29 15.75
C LYS A 178 24.60 -5.67 15.71
N TYR A 179 23.41 -5.81 16.29
CA TYR A 179 22.71 -7.09 16.31
C TYR A 179 22.25 -7.48 14.91
N LEU A 180 21.60 -6.57 14.18
CA LEU A 180 21.11 -6.84 12.84
C LEU A 180 22.24 -7.01 11.84
N SER A 181 23.29 -6.19 11.91
CA SER A 181 24.46 -6.29 11.02
C SER A 181 25.03 -7.71 11.08
N LYS A 182 25.38 -8.17 12.28
CA LYS A 182 25.89 -9.53 12.49
C LYS A 182 24.90 -10.62 12.05
N ASN A 183 23.65 -10.55 12.48
CA ASN A 183 22.72 -11.66 12.27
C ASN A 183 22.17 -11.74 10.84
N ILE A 184 22.05 -10.60 10.15
CA ILE A 184 21.62 -10.57 8.75
C ILE A 184 22.81 -10.98 7.87
N SER A 185 24.02 -10.47 8.09
CA SER A 185 25.20 -10.88 7.29
C SER A 185 25.41 -12.41 7.35
N GLU A 186 25.39 -13.01 8.54
CA GLU A 186 25.45 -14.47 8.69
C GLU A 186 24.27 -15.19 8.01
N PHE A 187 23.09 -14.58 7.99
CA PHE A 187 21.89 -15.21 7.45
C PHE A 187 21.84 -15.16 5.91
N ILE A 188 22.31 -14.08 5.29
CA ILE A 188 22.34 -13.96 3.83
C ILE A 188 23.37 -14.90 3.18
N GLU A 189 24.43 -15.27 3.89
CA GLU A 189 25.40 -16.26 3.38
C GLU A 189 24.78 -17.66 3.24
N THR A 190 23.65 -17.93 3.91
CA THR A 190 22.89 -19.18 3.73
C THR A 190 21.98 -19.16 2.51
N LYS A 191 21.97 -18.07 1.73
CA LYS A 191 21.08 -17.84 0.59
C LYS A 191 21.84 -17.94 -0.72
N SER A 192 21.19 -18.53 -1.73
CA SER A 192 21.68 -18.41 -3.10
C SER A 192 21.42 -17.01 -3.65
N GLU A 193 22.15 -16.66 -4.71
CA GLU A 193 22.21 -15.32 -5.30
C GLU A 193 20.82 -14.79 -5.72
N ASP A 194 19.98 -15.67 -6.26
CA ASP A 194 18.62 -15.33 -6.67
C ASP A 194 17.53 -15.54 -5.61
N GLU A 195 17.88 -16.12 -4.47
CA GLU A 195 16.92 -16.37 -3.40
C GLU A 195 16.62 -15.07 -2.64
N ARG A 196 15.34 -14.89 -2.31
CA ARG A 196 14.93 -13.85 -1.37
C ARG A 196 15.50 -14.17 0.00
N VAL A 197 16.08 -13.16 0.66
CA VAL A 197 16.62 -13.30 2.01
C VAL A 197 15.51 -13.66 2.99
N PHE A 198 14.37 -12.98 2.88
CA PHE A 198 13.23 -13.15 3.77
C PHE A 198 12.04 -13.86 3.11
N PRO A 199 11.13 -14.47 3.91
CA PRO A 199 9.92 -15.08 3.39
C PRO A 199 9.07 -14.11 2.56
N HIS A 200 8.29 -14.67 1.63
CA HIS A 200 7.33 -13.92 0.83
C HIS A 200 6.39 -13.07 1.71
N MET A 201 6.02 -11.87 1.22
CA MET A 201 5.19 -10.87 1.92
C MET A 201 3.96 -11.48 2.61
N ARG A 202 3.23 -12.35 1.89
CA ARG A 202 2.05 -13.05 2.41
C ARG A 202 2.36 -13.81 3.71
N TYR A 203 3.45 -14.57 3.75
CA TYR A 203 3.83 -15.33 4.94
C TYR A 203 4.27 -14.44 6.10
N LEU A 204 4.98 -13.34 5.81
CA LEU A 204 5.32 -12.33 6.82
C LEU A 204 4.04 -11.72 7.43
N GLN A 205 3.05 -11.40 6.62
CA GLN A 205 1.77 -10.86 7.10
C GLN A 205 0.98 -11.86 7.93
N GLU A 206 0.91 -13.12 7.48
CA GLU A 206 0.25 -14.21 8.20
C GLU A 206 0.91 -14.45 9.56
N GLN A 207 2.24 -14.53 9.61
CA GLN A 207 2.96 -14.75 10.86
C GLN A 207 2.89 -13.54 11.81
N ALA A 208 2.93 -12.31 11.30
CA ALA A 208 2.71 -11.11 12.10
C ALA A 208 1.33 -11.14 12.77
N THR A 209 0.31 -11.54 12.00
CA THR A 209 -1.07 -11.66 12.51
C THR A 209 -1.17 -12.70 13.62
N LYS A 210 -0.48 -13.86 13.48
CA LYS A 210 -0.43 -14.91 14.51
C LYS A 210 0.15 -14.44 15.84
N ILE A 211 1.12 -13.53 15.81
CA ILE A 211 1.69 -12.92 17.04
C ILE A 211 0.92 -11.68 17.51
N GLY A 212 -0.21 -11.36 16.89
CA GLY A 212 -1.10 -10.25 17.27
C GLY A 212 -0.61 -8.87 16.83
N ILE A 213 0.21 -8.77 15.79
CA ILE A 213 0.65 -7.50 15.19
C ILE A 213 0.34 -7.44 13.69
N LYS A 214 0.33 -6.25 13.10
CA LYS A 214 0.38 -6.06 11.65
C LYS A 214 1.80 -5.63 11.28
N CYS A 215 2.32 -6.01 10.12
CA CYS A 215 3.65 -5.52 9.69
C CYS A 215 3.70 -3.99 9.62
N HIS A 216 2.57 -3.34 9.30
CA HIS A 216 2.48 -1.88 9.30
C HIS A 216 2.59 -1.26 10.71
N ASP A 217 2.31 -2.03 11.78
CA ASP A 217 2.53 -1.57 13.16
C ASP A 217 4.04 -1.40 13.44
N LEU A 218 4.91 -2.23 12.85
CA LEU A 218 6.37 -2.15 12.97
C LEU A 218 6.89 -0.83 12.38
N ARG A 219 6.47 -0.51 11.16
CA ARG A 219 6.81 0.76 10.50
C ARG A 219 6.30 1.98 11.28
N ARG A 220 5.11 1.89 11.87
CA ARG A 220 4.59 2.95 12.75
C ARG A 220 5.43 3.10 14.02
N GLY A 221 5.95 1.99 14.54
CA GLY A 221 6.89 1.97 15.65
C GLY A 221 8.16 2.78 15.34
N PHE A 222 8.80 2.49 14.21
CA PHE A 222 9.96 3.23 13.70
C PHE A 222 9.69 4.73 13.63
N ALA A 223 8.65 5.15 12.89
CA ALA A 223 8.34 6.56 12.68
C ALA A 223 8.10 7.34 13.98
N LYS A 224 7.51 6.69 15.00
CA LYS A 224 7.34 7.31 16.32
C LYS A 224 8.64 7.46 17.08
N ARG A 225 9.53 6.46 16.98
CA ARG A 225 10.83 6.49 17.63
C ARG A 225 11.67 7.63 17.05
N THR A 226 11.78 7.69 15.72
CA THR A 226 12.50 8.76 15.01
C THR A 226 11.91 10.14 15.35
N TYR A 227 10.59 10.30 15.35
CA TYR A 227 9.97 11.57 15.71
C TYR A 227 10.28 12.01 17.16
N LYS A 228 10.34 11.08 18.11
CA LYS A 228 10.73 11.39 19.49
C LYS A 228 12.19 11.79 19.59
N GLU A 229 13.08 11.07 18.91
CA GLU A 229 14.51 11.37 18.87
C GLU A 229 14.77 12.76 18.25
N GLU A 230 14.06 13.12 17.18
CA GLU A 230 14.11 14.45 16.58
C GLU A 230 13.69 15.55 17.57
N LEU A 231 12.56 15.36 18.27
CA LEU A 231 12.09 16.33 19.28
C LEU A 231 13.04 16.48 20.49
N GLU A 232 13.66 15.38 20.92
CA GLU A 232 14.64 15.39 22.01
C GLU A 232 15.95 16.07 21.61
N ASN A 233 16.38 15.94 20.34
CA ASN A 233 17.58 16.59 19.81
C ASN A 233 17.37 18.10 19.54
N ASP A 234 16.15 18.52 19.18
CA ASP A 234 15.79 19.93 18.98
C ASP A 234 15.52 20.71 20.28
N SER A 235 15.46 20.02 21.42
CA SER A 235 15.32 20.67 22.73
C SER A 235 16.69 21.16 23.21
N PRO A 236 16.90 22.46 23.52
CA PRO A 236 18.18 22.93 24.03
C PRO A 236 18.48 22.16 25.32
N ARG A 237 19.63 21.48 25.37
CA ARG A 237 20.14 20.90 26.61
C ARG A 237 20.24 22.03 27.64
N ARG A 238 19.32 22.05 28.60
CA ARG A 238 19.35 22.96 29.75
C ARG A 238 20.40 22.52 30.74
#